data_AF-A0AAU9TBP6-F1
#
_entry.id   AF-A0AAU9TBP6-F1
#
_cell.length_a   1.000
_cell.length_b   1.000
_cell.length_c   1.000
_cell.angle_alpha   90.00
_cell.angle_beta   90.00
_cell.angle_gamma   90.00
#
_symmetry.space_group_name_H-M   'P 1'
#
loop_
_entity.id
_entity.type
_entity.pdbx_description
1 polymer ?
#
loop_
_entity_poly.entity_id
_entity_poly.type
_entity_poly.pdbx_seq_one_letter_code
_entity_poly.pdbx_strand_id
1 'polypeptide(L)'
;MSDMYKKGKEDVAFGLAVAEEAYQFEHRDLHWGNVLISPTDQKYATFVVRGRVHRVRRRGVAAALIDYSLSRASLRLPGGSAALYNDLAADDSLFDAVGDYQFEVYRLMRDKLGNDWKNFEPYTNILWLHYTVDKMITSLRYTRTNTKIHKHYISKLKDIKNRILDYGSAVQYVLTDNEL
;
A
#
# COMPACT_ATOMS: atom_id res chain seq x y z
N MET A 1 -4.75 4.13 -19.91
CA MET A 1 -3.80 3.88 -18.80
C MET A 1 -4.32 4.39 -17.45
N SER A 2 -5.07 5.49 -17.38
CA SER A 2 -5.47 6.10 -16.11
C SER A 2 -6.69 5.48 -15.41
N ASP A 3 -7.75 5.08 -16.13
CA ASP A 3 -8.95 4.47 -15.50
C ASP A 3 -8.66 3.09 -14.88
N MET A 4 -7.46 2.55 -15.10
CA MET A 4 -6.99 1.26 -14.62
C MET A 4 -6.53 1.31 -13.15
N TYR A 5 -5.92 2.40 -12.69
CA TYR A 5 -5.39 2.48 -11.33
C TYR A 5 -6.49 2.49 -10.26
N LYS A 6 -7.64 3.15 -10.51
CA LYS A 6 -8.80 3.17 -9.60
C LYS A 6 -9.33 1.78 -9.20
N LYS A 7 -8.97 0.78 -10.00
CA LYS A 7 -9.51 -0.57 -9.97
C LYS A 7 -8.58 -1.61 -9.35
N GLY A 8 -7.29 -1.30 -9.19
CA GLY A 8 -6.28 -2.19 -8.61
C GLY A 8 -5.99 -1.95 -7.13
N LYS A 9 -6.55 -0.88 -6.54
CA LYS A 9 -6.26 -0.48 -5.14
C LYS A 9 -6.56 -1.57 -4.10
N GLU A 10 -7.61 -2.37 -4.36
CA GLU A 10 -8.04 -3.46 -3.47
C GLU A 10 -7.01 -4.61 -3.49
N ASP A 11 -6.48 -4.96 -4.67
CA ASP A 11 -5.41 -5.97 -4.81
C ASP A 11 -4.15 -5.55 -4.02
N VAL A 12 -3.80 -4.26 -4.03
CA VAL A 12 -2.65 -3.72 -3.29
C VAL A 12 -2.87 -3.86 -1.77
N ALA A 13 -4.01 -3.39 -1.25
CA ALA A 13 -4.30 -3.41 0.17
C ALA A 13 -4.38 -4.85 0.72
N PHE A 14 -5.05 -5.77 -0.01
CA PHE A 14 -5.11 -7.17 0.39
C PHE A 14 -3.76 -7.88 0.25
N GLY A 15 -2.96 -7.56 -0.76
CA GLY A 15 -1.61 -8.09 -0.90
C GLY A 15 -0.72 -7.75 0.30
N LEU A 16 -0.75 -6.48 0.73
CA LEU A 16 -0.06 -6.03 1.94
C LEU A 16 -0.61 -6.73 3.19
N ALA A 17 -1.94 -6.82 3.35
CA ALA A 17 -2.55 -7.45 4.51
C ALA A 17 -2.16 -8.95 4.66
N VAL A 18 -2.10 -9.69 3.54
CA VAL A 18 -1.63 -11.08 3.55
C VAL A 18 -0.16 -11.16 3.96
N ALA A 19 0.68 -10.26 3.44
CA ALA A 19 2.10 -10.23 3.74
C ALA A 19 2.38 -9.80 5.21
N GLU A 20 1.60 -8.85 5.74
CA GLU A 20 1.62 -8.46 7.16
C GLU A 20 1.34 -9.66 8.06
N GLU A 21 0.28 -10.43 7.81
CA GLU A 21 -0.07 -11.60 8.62
C GLU A 21 0.95 -12.74 8.50
N ALA A 22 1.47 -12.97 7.29
CA ALA A 22 2.37 -14.09 7.04
C ALA A 22 3.80 -13.84 7.53
N TYR A 23 4.29 -12.60 7.37
CA TYR A 23 5.72 -12.27 7.53
C TYR A 23 5.96 -10.99 8.33
N GLN A 24 4.96 -10.39 8.96
CA GLN A 24 5.09 -9.05 9.53
C GLN A 24 5.73 -8.08 8.53
N PHE A 25 5.25 -8.15 7.28
CA PHE A 25 5.86 -7.44 6.16
C PHE A 25 5.53 -5.95 6.18
N GLU A 26 6.53 -5.14 5.84
CA GLU A 26 6.39 -3.73 5.51
C GLU A 26 7.10 -3.48 4.17
N HIS A 27 6.44 -2.83 3.21
CA HIS A 27 7.08 -2.55 1.93
C HIS A 27 8.13 -1.44 2.03
N ARG A 28 7.82 -0.40 2.82
CA ARG A 28 8.65 0.79 3.11
C ARG A 28 9.09 1.64 1.91
N ASP A 29 8.72 1.26 0.70
CA ASP A 29 8.99 2.04 -0.50
C ASP A 29 7.94 1.87 -1.60
N LEU A 30 6.66 1.81 -1.21
CA LEU A 30 5.58 1.55 -2.17
C LEU A 30 5.13 2.84 -2.86
N HIS A 31 6.07 3.54 -3.51
CA HIS A 31 5.73 4.61 -4.41
C HIS A 31 4.99 4.06 -5.64
N TRP A 32 4.28 4.92 -6.37
CA TRP A 32 3.43 4.53 -7.51
C TRP A 32 4.18 3.84 -8.68
N GLY A 33 5.51 3.93 -8.71
CA GLY A 33 6.36 3.19 -9.65
C GLY A 33 6.50 1.71 -9.29
N ASN A 34 6.34 1.37 -8.00
CA ASN A 34 6.41 0.01 -7.46
C ASN A 34 5.03 -0.69 -7.43
N VAL A 35 4.00 -0.05 -8.01
CA VAL A 35 2.68 -0.62 -8.23
C VAL A 35 2.47 -0.84 -9.73
N LEU A 36 2.70 -2.08 -10.17
CA LEU A 36 2.45 -2.48 -11.55
C LEU A 36 0.97 -2.77 -11.77
N ILE A 37 0.42 -2.32 -12.89
CA ILE A 37 -0.96 -2.59 -13.29
C ILE A 37 -0.98 -3.25 -14.66
N SER A 38 -1.67 -4.38 -14.78
CA SER A 38 -1.83 -5.11 -16.05
C SER A 38 -3.31 -5.41 -16.34
N PRO A 39 -3.72 -5.48 -17.63
CA PRO A 39 -5.04 -5.98 -18.00
C PRO A 39 -5.23 -7.44 -17.58
N THR A 40 -6.45 -7.83 -17.22
CA THR A 40 -6.77 -9.23 -16.90
C THR A 40 -8.24 -9.53 -17.14
N ASP A 41 -8.52 -10.74 -17.64
CA ASP A 41 -9.87 -11.29 -17.76
C ASP A 41 -10.34 -11.99 -16.48
N GLN A 42 -9.44 -12.18 -15.51
CA GLN A 42 -9.78 -12.75 -14.22
C GLN A 42 -10.67 -11.77 -13.45
N LYS A 43 -11.95 -12.13 -13.29
CA LYS A 43 -12.97 -11.26 -12.65
C LYS A 43 -12.76 -11.05 -11.15
N TYR A 44 -12.07 -11.96 -10.47
CA TYR A 44 -11.85 -11.90 -9.03
C TYR A 44 -10.43 -12.34 -8.64
N ALA A 45 -9.78 -11.58 -7.75
CA ALA A 45 -8.66 -12.07 -6.96
C ALA A 45 -9.19 -12.76 -5.69
N THR A 46 -8.43 -13.72 -5.17
CA THR A 46 -8.75 -14.39 -3.91
C THR A 46 -7.59 -14.23 -2.95
N PHE A 47 -7.87 -13.71 -1.77
CA PHE A 47 -6.90 -13.52 -0.69
C PHE A 47 -7.36 -14.27 0.56
N VAL A 48 -6.42 -14.73 1.37
CA VAL A 48 -6.72 -15.38 2.65
C VAL A 48 -6.09 -14.57 3.76
N VAL A 49 -6.91 -13.90 4.56
CA VAL A 49 -6.46 -13.07 5.70
C VAL A 49 -7.07 -13.67 6.96
N ARG A 50 -6.24 -14.01 7.95
CA ARG A 50 -6.68 -14.68 9.19
C ARG A 50 -7.58 -15.90 8.97
N GLY A 51 -7.23 -16.72 7.98
CA GLY A 51 -7.97 -17.93 7.60
C GLY A 51 -9.32 -17.68 6.90
N ARG A 52 -9.71 -16.42 6.65
CA ARG A 52 -10.93 -16.08 5.92
C ARG A 52 -10.62 -15.78 4.46
N VAL A 53 -11.44 -16.33 3.56
CA VAL A 53 -11.30 -16.13 2.12
C VAL A 53 -12.02 -14.83 1.72
N HIS A 54 -11.30 -13.92 1.10
CA HIS A 54 -11.80 -12.66 0.56
C HIS A 54 -11.72 -12.68 -0.97
N ARG A 55 -12.87 -12.52 -1.63
CA ARG A 55 -12.96 -12.43 -3.10
C ARG A 55 -13.06 -10.97 -3.52
N VAL A 56 -11.98 -10.44 -4.06
CA VAL A 56 -11.88 -9.04 -4.50
C VAL A 56 -12.21 -8.95 -5.97
N ARG A 57 -13.15 -8.09 -6.36
CA ARG A 57 -13.58 -7.98 -7.76
C ARG A 57 -12.59 -7.15 -8.57
N ARG A 58 -11.90 -7.81 -9.48
CA ARG A 58 -11.06 -7.16 -10.49
C ARG A 58 -11.93 -6.56 -11.57
N ARG A 59 -11.65 -5.31 -11.94
CA ARG A 59 -12.44 -4.56 -12.93
C ARG A 59 -11.72 -4.48 -14.27
N GLY A 60 -11.15 -5.60 -14.69
CA GLY A 60 -10.33 -5.76 -15.89
C GLY A 60 -8.84 -5.46 -15.69
N VAL A 61 -8.39 -5.34 -14.43
CA VAL A 61 -6.99 -5.08 -14.10
C VAL A 61 -6.55 -5.91 -12.89
N ALA A 62 -5.26 -6.26 -12.86
CA ALA A 62 -4.58 -6.81 -11.70
C ALA A 62 -3.44 -5.87 -11.29
N ALA A 63 -3.17 -5.79 -9.98
CA ALA A 63 -2.01 -5.09 -9.44
C ALA A 63 -0.94 -6.07 -8.95
N ALA A 64 0.33 -5.69 -9.08
CA ALA A 64 1.46 -6.39 -8.50
C ALA A 64 2.41 -5.38 -7.83
N LEU A 65 2.91 -5.73 -6.63
CA LEU A 65 3.88 -4.94 -5.89
C LEU A 65 5.28 -5.45 -6.21
N ILE A 66 6.23 -4.56 -6.44
CA ILE A 66 7.62 -4.89 -6.79
C ILE A 66 8.60 -4.05 -5.99
N ASP A 67 9.89 -4.36 -6.13
CA ASP A 67 11.01 -3.64 -5.50
C ASP A 67 10.94 -3.64 -3.97
N TYR A 68 11.53 -4.68 -3.38
CA TYR A 68 11.55 -4.89 -1.95
C TYR A 68 12.86 -4.40 -1.30
N SER A 69 13.60 -3.52 -1.98
CA SER A 69 14.95 -3.11 -1.57
C SER A 69 14.97 -2.47 -0.18
N LEU A 70 13.91 -1.75 0.20
CA LEU A 70 13.77 -1.12 1.52
C LEU A 70 12.83 -1.87 2.47
N SER A 71 12.25 -2.99 2.00
CA SER A 71 11.24 -3.71 2.76
C SER A 71 11.79 -4.37 4.02
N ARG A 72 10.88 -4.71 4.93
CA ARG A 72 11.14 -5.46 6.15
C ARG A 72 10.23 -6.66 6.24
N ALA A 73 10.77 -7.81 6.63
CA ALA A 73 10.02 -9.04 6.85
C ALA A 73 10.62 -9.85 8.00
N SER A 74 9.80 -10.64 8.69
CA SER A 74 10.21 -11.62 9.67
C SER A 74 10.24 -13.01 9.04
N LEU A 75 11.41 -13.63 9.02
CA LEU A 75 11.65 -14.98 8.53
C LEU A 75 11.69 -15.95 9.70
N ARG A 76 11.01 -17.08 9.56
CA ARG A 76 11.15 -18.21 10.48
C ARG A 76 12.41 -18.98 10.13
N LEU A 77 13.30 -19.15 11.09
CA LEU A 77 14.55 -19.88 10.95
C LEU A 77 14.59 -21.03 11.97
N PRO A 78 15.42 -22.06 11.75
CA PRO A 78 15.73 -23.02 12.80
C PRO A 78 16.26 -22.29 14.04
N GLY A 79 15.54 -22.37 15.16
CA GLY A 79 15.93 -21.73 16.42
C GLY A 79 15.31 -20.35 16.70
N GLY A 80 14.43 -19.81 15.85
CA GLY A 80 13.69 -18.58 16.15
C GLY A 80 13.16 -17.82 14.93
N SER A 81 12.98 -16.52 15.10
CA SER A 81 12.67 -15.59 14.00
C SER A 81 13.77 -14.54 13.84
N ALA A 82 14.02 -14.13 12.60
CA ALA A 82 14.94 -13.04 12.29
C ALA A 82 14.25 -12.01 11.39
N ALA A 83 14.57 -10.74 11.61
CA ALA A 83 14.14 -9.66 10.72
C ALA A 83 15.12 -9.55 9.54
N LEU A 84 14.60 -9.67 8.32
CA LEU A 84 15.26 -9.25 7.09
C LEU A 84 14.80 -7.83 6.79
N TYR A 85 15.72 -6.87 6.76
CA TYR A 85 15.41 -5.46 6.53
C TYR A 85 16.62 -4.72 5.97
N ASN A 86 16.37 -3.57 5.32
CA ASN A 86 17.40 -2.59 5.04
C ASN A 86 17.42 -1.52 6.14
N ASP A 87 18.60 -1.17 6.62
CA ASP A 87 18.76 -0.13 7.63
C ASP A 87 18.94 1.23 6.95
N LEU A 88 18.00 2.14 7.21
CA LEU A 88 17.99 3.50 6.66
C LEU A 88 18.43 4.54 7.68
N ALA A 89 18.87 4.12 8.87
CA ALA A 89 19.14 5.04 9.98
C ALA A 89 20.20 6.11 9.69
N ALA A 90 21.11 5.85 8.74
CA ALA A 90 22.22 6.72 8.36
C ALA A 90 22.06 7.40 6.99
N ASP A 91 20.92 7.25 6.31
CA ASP A 91 20.69 7.85 4.99
C ASP A 91 19.98 9.21 5.10
N ASP A 92 20.72 10.24 5.52
CA ASP A 92 20.20 11.60 5.67
C ASP A 92 19.63 12.15 4.35
N SER A 93 20.21 11.75 3.22
CA SER A 93 19.82 12.23 1.88
C SER A 93 18.38 11.85 1.52
N LEU A 94 17.92 10.69 1.98
CA LEU A 94 16.55 10.21 1.79
C LEU A 94 15.53 11.10 2.52
N PHE A 95 15.89 11.62 3.69
CA PHE A 95 14.97 12.35 4.57
C PHE A 95 14.96 13.87 4.32
N ASP A 96 16.05 14.42 3.79
CA ASP A 96 16.19 15.83 3.41
C ASP A 96 15.54 16.16 2.06
N ALA A 97 15.18 15.13 1.27
CA ALA A 97 14.54 15.31 -0.02
C ALA A 97 13.14 15.95 0.09
N VAL A 98 12.81 16.77 -0.90
CA VAL A 98 11.56 17.55 -0.98
C VAL A 98 10.95 17.50 -2.38
N GLY A 99 9.69 17.92 -2.51
CA GLY A 99 9.02 18.10 -3.81
C GLY A 99 7.99 17.03 -4.16
N ASP A 100 7.97 15.90 -3.44
CA ASP A 100 6.92 14.89 -3.54
C ASP A 100 6.45 14.42 -2.16
N TYR A 101 5.19 14.00 -2.06
CA TYR A 101 4.63 13.42 -0.84
C TYR A 101 5.37 12.12 -0.43
N GLN A 102 6.04 11.46 -1.37
CA GLN A 102 6.90 10.30 -1.10
C GLN A 102 7.94 10.58 -0.01
N PHE A 103 8.58 11.75 -0.07
CA PHE A 103 9.61 12.10 0.91
C PHE A 103 9.04 12.37 2.30
N GLU A 104 7.80 12.86 2.36
CA GLU A 104 7.08 12.99 3.63
C GLU A 104 6.75 11.63 4.23
N VAL A 105 6.42 10.63 3.42
CA VAL A 105 6.19 9.26 3.90
C VAL A 105 7.45 8.69 4.55
N TYR A 106 8.66 8.91 4.00
CA TYR A 106 9.90 8.47 4.65
C TYR A 106 10.10 9.10 6.02
N ARG A 107 9.84 10.42 6.16
CA ARG A 107 9.93 11.12 7.44
C ARG A 107 8.93 10.57 8.45
N LEU A 108 7.67 10.39 8.04
CA LEU A 108 6.63 9.81 8.90
C LEU A 108 6.96 8.38 9.35
N MET A 109 7.54 7.55 8.47
CA MET A 109 8.01 6.21 8.86
C MET A 109 9.15 6.29 9.88
N ARG A 110 10.15 7.15 9.65
CA ARG A 110 11.27 7.35 10.57
C ARG A 110 10.79 7.75 11.96
N ASP A 111 9.84 8.69 12.02
CA ASP A 111 9.26 9.17 13.27
C ASP A 111 8.48 8.07 13.99
N LYS A 112 7.72 7.25 13.26
CA LYS A 112 6.99 6.11 13.83
C LYS A 112 7.90 5.00 14.35
N LEU A 113 9.00 4.74 13.65
CA LEU A 113 9.98 3.71 14.01
C LEU A 113 10.99 4.18 15.06
N GLY A 114 11.03 5.48 15.38
CA GLY A 114 12.10 6.05 16.23
C GLY A 114 13.50 5.83 15.62
N ASN A 115 13.59 5.79 14.29
CA ASN A 115 14.77 5.43 13.52
C ASN A 115 15.32 4.00 13.74
N ASP A 116 14.56 3.10 14.38
CA ASP A 116 14.92 1.68 14.49
C ASP A 116 14.19 0.85 13.42
N TRP A 117 14.83 0.73 12.25
CA TRP A 117 14.27 0.07 11.08
C TRP A 117 14.16 -1.46 11.23
N LYS A 118 14.70 -2.06 12.28
CA LYS A 118 14.49 -3.50 12.52
C LYS A 118 13.07 -3.81 13.00
N ASN A 119 12.47 -2.87 13.72
CA ASN A 119 11.17 -3.05 14.36
C ASN A 119 10.05 -3.23 13.34
N PHE A 120 9.00 -3.91 13.77
CA PHE A 120 7.79 -4.06 12.97
C PHE A 120 6.82 -2.92 13.28
N GLU A 121 6.49 -2.13 12.28
CA GLU A 121 5.48 -1.08 12.37
C GLU A 121 4.56 -1.15 11.14
N PRO A 122 3.45 -1.91 11.18
CA PRO A 122 2.57 -2.09 10.02
C PRO A 122 1.90 -0.78 9.57
N TYR A 123 1.90 0.26 10.41
CA TYR A 123 1.40 1.57 10.01
C TYR A 123 2.19 2.17 8.83
N THR A 124 3.44 1.74 8.61
CA THR A 124 4.20 2.19 7.43
C THR A 124 3.51 1.79 6.12
N ASN A 125 2.86 0.63 6.06
CA ASN A 125 2.05 0.23 4.90
C ASN A 125 0.82 1.13 4.72
N ILE A 126 0.19 1.59 5.81
CA ILE A 126 -0.92 2.54 5.77
C ILE A 126 -0.48 3.88 5.19
N LEU A 127 0.68 4.39 5.59
CA LEU A 127 1.25 5.62 5.03
C LEU A 127 1.45 5.50 3.50
N TRP A 128 1.94 4.36 3.03
CA TRP A 128 2.11 4.11 1.59
C TRP A 128 0.80 3.88 0.84
N LEU A 129 -0.21 3.25 1.45
CA LEU A 129 -1.55 3.16 0.87
C LEU A 129 -2.18 4.55 0.75
N HIS A 130 -2.02 5.40 1.77
CA HIS A 130 -2.47 6.80 1.73
C HIS A 130 -1.77 7.57 0.60
N TYR A 131 -0.45 7.43 0.47
CA TYR A 131 0.30 7.98 -0.67
C TYR A 131 -0.23 7.48 -2.02
N THR A 132 -0.47 6.17 -2.15
CA THR A 132 -0.98 5.57 -3.39
C THR A 132 -2.33 6.16 -3.76
N VAL A 133 -3.24 6.29 -2.79
CA VAL A 133 -4.55 6.92 -3.00
C VAL A 133 -4.40 8.41 -3.37
N ASP A 134 -3.48 9.14 -2.73
CA ASP A 134 -3.19 10.52 -3.13
C ASP A 134 -2.76 10.60 -4.59
N LYS A 135 -1.78 9.80 -5.03
CA LYS A 135 -1.32 9.79 -6.43
C LYS A 135 -2.43 9.41 -7.39
N MET A 136 -3.32 8.49 -7.00
CA MET A 136 -4.51 8.17 -7.78
C MET A 136 -5.45 9.38 -7.93
N ILE A 137 -5.49 10.31 -6.98
CA ILE A 137 -6.35 11.50 -7.07
C ILE A 137 -5.65 12.64 -7.83
N THR A 138 -4.36 12.87 -7.55
CA THR A 138 -3.65 14.11 -7.90
C THR A 138 -2.79 13.98 -9.15
N SER A 139 -2.25 12.79 -9.42
CA SER A 139 -1.12 12.63 -10.35
C SER A 139 -1.46 11.85 -11.61
N LEU A 140 -2.52 11.05 -11.59
CA LEU A 140 -2.94 10.25 -12.73
C LEU A 140 -3.82 11.05 -13.72
N ARG A 141 -3.50 10.95 -15.02
CA ARG A 141 -4.20 11.67 -16.09
C ARG A 141 -5.41 10.90 -16.62
N TYR A 142 -6.58 11.14 -16.03
CA TYR A 142 -7.79 10.41 -16.38
C TYR A 142 -8.41 10.76 -17.74
N THR A 143 -8.88 9.74 -18.46
CA THR A 143 -9.82 9.90 -19.57
C THR A 143 -11.25 10.07 -19.06
N ARG A 144 -12.11 10.79 -19.81
CA ARG A 144 -13.56 10.92 -19.51
C ARG A 144 -13.88 11.46 -18.11
N THR A 145 -13.12 12.45 -17.65
CA THR A 145 -13.24 13.10 -16.32
C THR A 145 -14.60 13.74 -16.05
N ASN A 146 -15.32 14.15 -17.10
CA ASN A 146 -16.62 14.80 -16.99
C ASN A 146 -17.79 13.85 -16.67
N THR A 147 -17.57 12.53 -16.73
CA THR A 147 -18.63 11.54 -16.49
C THR A 147 -19.03 11.45 -15.02
N LYS A 148 -20.32 11.19 -14.74
CA LYS A 148 -20.83 10.96 -13.37
C LYS A 148 -20.07 9.83 -12.66
N ILE A 149 -19.77 8.76 -13.39
CA ILE A 149 -19.01 7.62 -12.89
C ILE A 149 -17.60 8.04 -12.44
N HIS A 150 -16.90 8.83 -13.26
CA HIS A 150 -15.57 9.30 -12.89
C HIS A 150 -15.60 10.13 -11.61
N LYS A 151 -16.52 11.10 -11.51
CA LYS A 151 -16.70 11.96 -10.34
C LYS A 151 -17.02 11.15 -9.08
N HIS A 152 -17.91 10.17 -9.20
CA HIS A 152 -18.27 9.24 -8.11
C HIS A 152 -17.05 8.50 -7.56
N TYR A 153 -16.21 7.90 -8.41
CA TYR A 153 -15.02 7.18 -7.94
C TYR A 153 -13.91 8.11 -7.42
N ILE A 154 -13.79 9.33 -7.93
CA ILE A 154 -12.88 10.32 -7.32
C ILE A 154 -13.36 10.70 -5.91
N SER A 155 -14.67 10.88 -5.70
CA SER A 155 -15.21 11.11 -4.36
C SER A 155 -14.84 9.97 -3.41
N LYS A 156 -15.11 8.72 -3.83
CA LYS A 156 -14.72 7.55 -3.03
C LYS A 156 -13.23 7.49 -2.68
N LEU A 157 -12.35 7.84 -3.62
CA LEU A 157 -10.91 7.89 -3.32
C LEU A 157 -10.57 8.97 -2.30
N LYS A 158 -11.21 10.15 -2.37
CA LYS A 158 -11.04 11.20 -1.37
C LYS A 158 -11.54 10.75 0.00
N ASP A 159 -12.69 10.08 0.05
CA ASP A 159 -13.24 9.54 1.29
C ASP A 159 -12.30 8.50 1.91
N ILE A 160 -11.71 7.62 1.10
CA ILE A 160 -10.66 6.68 1.55
C ILE A 160 -9.44 7.46 2.07
N LYS A 161 -8.94 8.43 1.30
CA LYS A 161 -7.76 9.23 1.68
C LYS A 161 -7.95 9.86 3.06
N ASN A 162 -9.14 10.40 3.34
CA ASN A 162 -9.42 11.10 4.59
C ASN A 162 -9.44 10.19 5.82
N ARG A 163 -9.76 8.90 5.66
CA ARG A 163 -9.94 7.96 6.79
C ARG A 163 -8.87 6.89 6.90
N ILE A 164 -8.11 6.62 5.84
CA ILE A 164 -7.18 5.48 5.83
C ILE A 164 -6.07 5.60 6.89
N LEU A 165 -5.74 6.83 7.31
CA LEU A 165 -4.75 7.07 8.36
C LEU A 165 -5.24 6.73 9.78
N ASP A 166 -6.54 6.46 9.95
CA ASP A 166 -7.14 6.04 11.23
C ASP A 166 -6.90 4.54 11.51
N TYR A 167 -6.42 3.78 10.53
CA TYR A 167 -6.10 2.36 10.68
C TYR A 167 -4.62 2.18 11.05
N GLY A 168 -4.34 1.18 11.90
CA GLY A 168 -2.98 0.82 12.33
C GLY A 168 -2.24 -0.13 11.37
N SER A 169 -2.94 -0.81 10.46
CA SER A 169 -2.32 -1.78 9.54
C SER A 169 -3.19 -2.05 8.31
N ALA A 170 -2.60 -2.57 7.23
CA ALA A 170 -3.35 -2.99 6.05
C ALA A 170 -4.36 -4.09 6.41
N VAL A 171 -4.01 -5.01 7.32
CA VAL A 171 -4.95 -6.01 7.86
C VAL A 171 -6.18 -5.36 8.50
N GLN A 172 -5.97 -4.39 9.39
CA GLN A 172 -7.10 -3.70 10.04
C GLN A 172 -7.96 -2.99 9.00
N TYR A 173 -7.32 -2.32 8.04
CA TYR A 173 -8.00 -1.62 6.95
C TYR A 173 -8.89 -2.56 6.13
N VAL A 174 -8.36 -3.66 5.59
CA VAL A 174 -9.14 -4.57 4.73
C VAL A 174 -10.21 -5.37 5.46
N LEU A 175 -10.11 -5.51 6.79
CA LEU A 175 -11.08 -6.26 7.59
C LEU A 175 -12.19 -5.39 8.20
N THR A 176 -11.98 -4.09 8.37
CA THR A 176 -12.91 -3.21 9.09
C THR A 176 -13.45 -2.04 8.26
N ASP A 177 -12.83 -1.68 7.13
CA ASP A 177 -13.36 -0.61 6.30
C ASP A 177 -14.61 -1.08 5.54
N ASN A 178 -15.72 -0.39 5.79
CA ASN A 178 -17.03 -0.77 5.26
C ASN A 178 -17.22 -0.46 3.77
N GLU A 179 -16.25 0.17 3.11
CA GLU A 179 -16.38 0.61 1.72
C GLU A 179 -15.23 0.15 0.80
N LEU A 180 -14.41 -0.80 1.26
CA LEU A 180 -13.34 -1.39 0.46
C LEU A 180 -13.90 -2.13 -0.77
#